data_AF-A0A8S3D6U2-F1
#
_entry.id   AF-A0A8S3D6U2-F1
#
_cell.length_a   1.000
_cell.length_b   1.000
_cell.length_c   1.000
_cell.angle_alpha   90.00
_cell.angle_beta   90.00
_cell.angle_gamma   90.00
#
_symmetry.space_group_name_H-M   'P 1'
#
loop_
_entity.id
_entity.type
_entity.pdbx_description
1 polymer ?
#
loop_
_entity_poly.entity_id
_entity_poly.type
_entity_poly.pdbx_seq_one_letter_code
_entity_poly.pdbx_strand_id
1 'polypeptide(L)'
;MSKELILYHYPQSPFAEKVRTAMGLKNLKWFSVITNRIPPRPHLDVLTGGYRRIPVLQVGADMYCDTHLILRTLDRLRPESPSFFSNSLTQPLCWWWDKAMFEELLRLRIGLHGDKLPKEWLSDRQKFAPQITFTKADNEKDIPLIVQRISA
;
A
#
# COMPACT_ATOMS: atom_id res chain seq x y z
N MET A 1 22.47 -3.40 19.68
CA MET A 1 22.14 -4.23 18.51
C MET A 1 21.32 -3.39 17.55
N SER A 2 21.64 -3.39 16.25
CA SER A 2 20.78 -2.76 15.25
C SER A 2 19.46 -3.54 15.21
N LYS A 3 18.31 -2.88 15.38
CA LYS A 3 17.00 -3.55 15.29
C LYS A 3 16.75 -3.91 13.82
N GLU A 4 16.52 -5.18 13.54
CA GLU A 4 16.22 -5.66 12.19
C GLU A 4 14.88 -5.09 11.69
N LEU A 5 14.83 -4.72 10.41
CA LEU A 5 13.62 -4.24 9.75
C LEU A 5 12.92 -5.43 9.09
N ILE A 6 11.69 -5.71 9.49
CA ILE A 6 10.89 -6.81 8.94
C ILE A 6 9.65 -6.22 8.26
N LEU A 7 9.50 -6.47 6.96
CA LEU A 7 8.36 -5.98 6.18
C LEU A 7 7.39 -7.12 5.93
N TYR A 8 6.17 -7.00 6.45
CA TYR A 8 5.05 -7.87 6.12
C TYR A 8 4.36 -7.34 4.87
N HIS A 9 4.43 -8.08 3.77
CA HIS A 9 3.90 -7.63 2.48
C HIS A 9 3.44 -8.77 1.56
N TYR A 10 2.89 -8.40 0.40
CA TYR A 10 2.75 -9.30 -0.74
C TYR A 10 3.20 -8.58 -2.02
N PRO A 11 3.70 -9.29 -3.05
CA PRO A 11 4.32 -8.67 -4.22
C PRO A 11 3.39 -7.71 -4.96
N GLN A 12 2.12 -8.10 -5.18
CA GLN A 12 1.17 -7.34 -6.00
C GLN A 12 0.58 -6.09 -5.31
N SER A 13 0.98 -5.77 -4.07
CA SER A 13 0.49 -4.57 -3.37
C SER A 13 1.24 -3.33 -3.84
N PRO A 14 0.57 -2.31 -4.41
CA PRO A 14 1.24 -1.07 -4.82
C PRO A 14 1.76 -0.28 -3.61
N PHE A 15 1.03 -0.26 -2.49
CA PHE A 15 1.49 0.36 -1.25
C PHE A 15 2.71 -0.34 -0.65
N ALA A 16 2.84 -1.66 -0.84
CA ALA A 16 4.03 -2.36 -0.41
C ALA A 16 5.21 -2.13 -1.37
N GLU A 17 4.95 -1.98 -2.67
CA GLU A 17 5.99 -1.58 -3.63
C GLU A 17 6.56 -0.21 -3.24
N LYS A 18 5.70 0.78 -2.94
CA LYS A 18 6.11 2.09 -2.42
C LYS A 18 7.10 1.99 -1.26
N VAL A 19 6.86 1.10 -0.28
CA VAL A 19 7.76 0.89 0.86
C VAL A 19 9.04 0.17 0.47
N ARG A 20 8.98 -0.86 -0.40
CA ARG A 20 10.18 -1.56 -0.89
C ARG A 20 11.09 -0.61 -1.66
N THR A 21 10.53 0.23 -2.54
CA THR A 21 11.26 1.27 -3.27
C THR A 21 11.93 2.23 -2.29
N ALA A 22 11.21 2.69 -1.26
CA ALA A 22 11.76 3.57 -0.24
C ALA A 22 12.92 2.94 0.54
N MET A 23 12.82 1.66 0.92
CA MET A 23 13.93 0.93 1.55
C MET A 23 15.14 0.86 0.63
N GLY A 24 14.93 0.62 -0.67
CA GLY A 24 15.98 0.65 -1.69
C GLY A 24 16.65 2.01 -1.84
N LEU A 25 15.87 3.10 -1.91
CA LEU A 25 16.39 4.47 -2.00
C LEU A 25 17.25 4.86 -0.79
N LYS A 26 16.95 4.31 0.40
CA LYS A 26 17.75 4.51 1.62
C LYS A 26 18.85 3.48 1.82
N ASN A 27 19.00 2.54 0.89
CA ASN A 27 19.93 1.41 0.97
C ASN A 27 19.83 0.65 2.31
N LEU A 28 18.61 0.41 2.77
CA LEU A 28 18.33 -0.30 4.02
C LEU A 28 18.31 -1.82 3.78
N LYS A 29 18.94 -2.56 4.69
CA LYS A 29 18.77 -4.03 4.77
C LYS A 29 17.49 -4.33 5.55
N TRP A 30 16.69 -5.26 5.03
CA TRP A 30 15.41 -5.65 5.61
C TRP A 30 15.08 -7.09 5.28
N PHE A 31 14.20 -7.69 6.07
CA PHE A 31 13.69 -9.05 5.89
C PHE A 31 12.27 -9.00 5.31
N SER A 32 12.01 -9.83 4.32
CA SER A 32 10.70 -9.98 3.68
C SER A 32 9.90 -11.09 4.37
N VAL A 33 8.69 -10.76 4.78
CA VAL A 33 7.69 -11.74 5.20
C VAL A 33 6.49 -11.65 4.26
N ILE A 34 6.30 -12.69 3.45
CA ILE A 34 5.14 -12.79 2.56
C ILE A 34 3.89 -13.11 3.38
N THR A 35 2.85 -12.31 3.20
CA THR A 35 1.58 -12.42 3.93
C THR A 35 0.40 -12.53 2.99
N ASN A 36 -0.68 -13.17 3.47
CA ASN A 36 -1.91 -13.27 2.70
C ASN A 36 -2.49 -11.89 2.39
N ARG A 37 -2.87 -11.64 1.13
CA ARG A 37 -3.44 -10.33 0.76
C ARG A 37 -4.86 -10.09 1.31
N ILE A 38 -5.55 -11.16 1.75
CA ILE A 38 -6.89 -11.17 2.34
C ILE A 38 -6.77 -11.75 3.77
N PRO A 39 -7.42 -11.17 4.80
CA PRO A 39 -7.50 -11.78 6.14
C PRO A 39 -8.34 -13.08 6.15
N PRO A 40 -8.16 -13.97 7.15
CA PRO A 40 -7.36 -13.79 8.37
C PRO A 40 -5.85 -13.99 8.16
N ARG A 41 -5.05 -13.35 9.02
CA ARG A 41 -3.59 -13.52 9.12
C ARG A 41 -3.22 -13.84 10.56
N PRO A 42 -3.34 -15.09 11.02
CA PRO A 42 -3.30 -15.43 12.43
C PRO A 42 -2.04 -14.93 13.16
N HIS A 43 -0.88 -14.94 12.50
CA HIS A 43 0.36 -14.46 13.10
C HIS A 43 0.48 -12.93 13.11
N LEU A 44 0.09 -12.26 12.02
CA LEU A 44 0.24 -10.81 11.91
C LEU A 44 -0.87 -10.06 12.67
N ASP A 45 -2.10 -10.58 12.63
CA ASP A 45 -3.26 -9.93 13.25
C ASP A 45 -3.09 -9.82 14.77
N VAL A 46 -2.43 -10.81 15.40
CA VAL A 46 -2.07 -10.77 16.83
C VAL A 46 -1.07 -9.66 17.12
N LEU A 47 -0.08 -9.46 16.25
CA LEU A 47 0.94 -8.42 16.43
C LEU A 47 0.40 -7.01 16.18
N THR A 48 -0.61 -6.87 15.32
CA THR A 48 -1.16 -5.57 14.92
C THR A 48 -2.48 -5.21 15.58
N GLY A 49 -3.01 -6.07 16.45
CA GLY A 49 -4.32 -5.90 17.07
C GLY A 49 -5.48 -5.93 16.07
N GLY A 50 -5.33 -6.68 14.97
CA GLY A 50 -6.34 -6.81 13.92
C GLY A 50 -6.26 -5.75 12.82
N TYR A 51 -5.17 -4.99 12.71
CA TYR A 51 -4.99 -4.06 11.61
C TYR A 51 -4.95 -4.80 10.26
N ARG A 52 -5.88 -4.42 9.37
CA ARG A 52 -6.20 -5.19 8.17
C ARG A 52 -5.35 -4.87 6.94
N ARG A 53 -4.76 -3.68 6.84
CA ARG A 53 -4.03 -3.25 5.62
C ARG A 53 -2.59 -3.77 5.62
N ILE A 54 -2.00 -3.85 4.44
CA ILE A 54 -0.62 -4.27 4.18
C ILE A 54 -0.01 -3.25 3.22
N PRO A 55 1.22 -2.78 3.41
CA PRO A 55 2.27 -3.34 4.27
C PRO A 55 2.19 -2.96 5.75
N VAL A 56 2.93 -3.72 6.58
CA VAL A 56 3.25 -3.40 7.97
C VAL A 56 4.76 -3.58 8.18
N LEU A 57 5.42 -2.62 8.83
CA LEU A 57 6.83 -2.71 9.21
C LEU A 57 6.93 -3.08 10.69
N GLN A 58 7.82 -4.01 11.02
CA GLN A 58 8.23 -4.31 12.39
C GLN A 58 9.68 -3.90 12.63
N VAL A 59 9.94 -3.31 13.80
CA VAL A 59 11.27 -2.96 14.28
C VAL A 59 11.40 -3.42 15.73
N GLY A 60 11.97 -4.61 15.95
CA GLY A 60 11.93 -5.24 17.28
C GLY A 60 10.48 -5.58 17.66
N ALA A 61 9.97 -4.99 18.75
CA ALA A 61 8.57 -5.16 19.19
C ALA A 61 7.62 -4.08 18.67
N ASP A 62 8.13 -3.10 17.92
CA ASP A 62 7.37 -1.94 17.45
C ASP A 62 6.74 -2.24 16.08
N MET A 63 5.41 -2.14 15.96
CA MET A 63 4.66 -2.36 14.72
C MET A 63 4.18 -1.04 14.12
N TYR A 64 4.63 -0.72 12.91
CA TYR A 64 4.25 0.48 12.17
C TYR A 64 3.26 0.12 11.06
N CYS A 65 2.01 0.53 11.27
CA CYS A 65 0.92 0.40 10.31
C CYS A 65 0.77 1.71 9.52
N ASP A 66 0.41 1.60 8.23
CA ASP A 66 0.32 2.71 7.25
C ASP A 66 1.66 3.12 6.61
N THR A 67 1.66 3.26 5.28
CA THR A 67 2.88 3.56 4.51
C THR A 67 3.46 4.93 4.84
N HIS A 68 2.66 5.94 5.18
CA HIS A 68 3.18 7.26 5.55
C HIS A 68 3.93 7.20 6.88
N LEU A 69 3.41 6.43 7.85
CA LEU A 69 4.10 6.22 9.12
C LEU A 69 5.39 5.42 8.90
N ILE A 70 5.33 4.36 8.09
CA ILE A 70 6.51 3.56 7.72
C ILE A 70 7.59 4.46 7.11
N LEU A 71 7.26 5.28 6.11
CA LEU A 71 8.24 6.16 5.46
C LEU A 71 8.91 7.13 6.45
N ARG A 72 8.14 7.72 7.38
CA ARG A 72 8.69 8.57 8.45
C ARG A 72 9.63 7.79 9.38
N THR A 73 9.29 6.55 9.70
CA THR A 73 10.17 5.68 10.50
C THR A 73 11.46 5.38 9.75
N LEU A 74 11.40 5.07 8.45
CA LEU A 74 12.59 4.84 7.62
C LEU A 74 13.48 6.09 7.52
N ASP A 75 12.89 7.29 7.40
CA ASP A 75 13.64 8.56 7.45
C ASP A 75 14.39 8.73 8.77
N ARG A 76 13.74 8.46 9.90
CA ARG A 76 14.38 8.57 11.24
C ARG A 76 15.48 7.55 11.46
N LEU A 77 15.35 6.35 10.87
CA LEU A 77 16.33 5.28 10.98
C LEU A 77 17.56 5.49 10.09
N ARG A 78 17.44 6.32 9.04
CA ARG A 78 18.52 6.66 8.10
C ARG A 78 18.59 8.18 7.84
N PRO A 79 18.82 9.00 8.87
CA PRO A 79 18.77 10.47 8.78
C PRO A 79 19.85 11.08 7.88
N GLU A 80 20.94 10.34 7.59
CA GLU A 80 22.03 10.75 6.72
C GLU A 80 21.67 10.68 5.22
N SER A 81 20.60 9.97 4.86
CA SER A 81 20.10 9.92 3.49
C SER A 81 19.08 11.04 3.24
N PRO A 82 18.87 11.48 1.98
CA PRO A 82 17.84 12.47 1.68
C PRO A 82 16.48 12.09 2.30
N SER A 83 15.86 13.08 2.94
CA SER A 83 14.54 12.91 3.57
C SER A 83 13.47 12.72 2.50
N PHE A 84 12.52 11.80 2.74
CA PHE A 84 11.31 11.71 1.92
C PHE A 84 10.36 12.88 2.16
N PHE A 85 10.56 13.65 3.23
CA PHE A 85 9.76 14.82 3.59
C PHE A 85 10.66 16.05 3.67
N SER A 86 11.16 16.49 2.51
CA SER A 86 12.13 17.60 2.41
C SER A 86 11.52 18.97 2.73
N ASN A 87 10.19 19.11 2.64
CA ASN A 87 9.47 20.34 2.99
C ASN A 87 8.06 20.06 3.52
N SER A 88 7.39 21.11 4.02
CA SER A 88 6.04 21.05 4.59
C SER A 88 4.96 20.59 3.60
N LEU A 89 5.17 20.76 2.30
CA LEU A 89 4.23 20.38 1.24
C LEU A 89 4.35 18.90 0.85
N THR A 90 5.45 18.25 1.17
CA THR A 90 5.71 16.88 0.68
C THR A 90 4.69 15.89 1.26
N GLN A 91 4.42 15.97 2.56
CA GLN A 91 3.45 15.10 3.22
C GLN A 91 2.02 15.25 2.65
N PRO A 92 1.40 16.45 2.60
CA PRO A 92 0.07 16.60 2.06
C PRO A 92 -0.01 16.23 0.57
N LEU A 93 1.03 16.52 -0.22
CA LEU A 93 1.07 16.13 -1.63
C LEU A 93 1.10 14.60 -1.79
N CYS A 94 1.95 13.90 -1.04
CA CYS A 94 1.97 12.43 -1.07
C CYS A 94 0.63 11.83 -0.64
N TRP A 95 -0.04 12.42 0.35
CA TRP A 95 -1.32 11.93 0.83
C TRP A 95 -2.43 12.15 -0.21
N TRP A 96 -2.46 13.35 -0.80
CA TRP A 96 -3.38 13.67 -1.89
C TRP A 96 -3.15 12.74 -3.08
N TRP A 97 -1.90 12.54 -3.50
CA TRP A 97 -1.55 11.64 -4.61
C TRP A 97 -2.03 10.21 -4.36
N ASP A 98 -1.71 9.64 -3.19
CA ASP A 98 -2.14 8.29 -2.81
C ASP A 98 -3.67 8.16 -2.83
N LYS A 99 -4.41 9.22 -2.50
CA LYS A 99 -5.88 9.23 -2.53
C LYS A 99 -6.46 9.42 -3.92
N ALA A 100 -5.99 10.41 -4.66
CA ALA A 100 -6.48 10.78 -5.98
C ALA A 100 -6.19 9.69 -7.02
N MET A 101 -4.98 9.11 -6.99
CA MET A 101 -4.55 8.18 -8.02
C MET A 101 -4.94 6.73 -7.74
N PHE A 102 -4.91 6.30 -6.47
CA PHE A 102 -5.09 4.88 -6.17
C PHE A 102 -6.46 4.36 -6.57
N GLU A 103 -7.53 5.13 -6.29
CA GLU A 103 -8.88 4.73 -6.65
C GLU A 103 -9.07 4.65 -8.17
N GLU A 104 -8.60 5.65 -8.91
CA GLU A 104 -8.70 5.67 -10.37
C GLU A 104 -7.91 4.53 -11.02
N LEU A 105 -6.69 4.27 -10.55
CA LEU A 105 -5.87 3.15 -11.05
C LEU A 105 -6.48 1.80 -10.70
N LEU A 106 -7.11 1.68 -9.52
CA LEU A 106 -7.83 0.48 -9.13
C LEU A 106 -9.04 0.24 -10.04
N ARG A 107 -9.84 1.28 -10.29
CA ARG A 107 -11.00 1.24 -11.20
C ARG A 107 -10.57 0.88 -12.62
N LEU A 108 -9.50 1.50 -13.12
CA LEU A 108 -8.92 1.17 -14.43
C LEU A 108 -8.54 -0.31 -14.51
N ARG A 109 -7.85 -0.83 -13.49
CA ARG A 109 -7.47 -2.25 -13.43
C ARG A 109 -8.68 -3.18 -13.45
N ILE A 110 -9.75 -2.83 -12.74
CA ILE A 110 -10.99 -3.62 -12.70
C ILE A 110 -11.72 -3.53 -14.05
N GLY A 111 -11.81 -2.35 -14.67
CA GLY A 111 -12.41 -2.18 -16.00
C GLY A 111 -11.67 -2.98 -17.07
N LEU A 112 -10.34 -2.99 -17.06
CA LEU A 112 -9.54 -3.71 -18.06
C LEU A 112 -9.47 -5.23 -17.81
N HIS A 113 -9.41 -5.65 -16.54
CA HIS A 113 -9.03 -7.02 -16.18
C HIS A 113 -9.89 -7.66 -15.09
N GLY A 114 -11.05 -7.09 -14.77
CA GLY A 114 -11.92 -7.54 -13.68
C GLY A 114 -12.27 -9.04 -13.76
N ASP A 115 -12.51 -9.57 -14.95
CA ASP A 115 -12.85 -10.98 -15.18
C ASP A 115 -11.70 -11.94 -14.81
N LYS A 116 -10.46 -11.45 -14.81
CA LYS A 116 -9.25 -12.22 -14.46
C LYS A 116 -8.90 -12.10 -12.98
N LEU A 117 -9.58 -11.25 -12.22
CA LEU A 117 -9.32 -11.06 -10.80
C LEU A 117 -10.01 -12.18 -9.99
N PRO A 118 -9.34 -12.75 -8.96
CA PRO A 118 -9.96 -13.80 -8.16
C PRO A 118 -11.23 -13.32 -7.47
N LYS A 119 -12.32 -14.07 -7.63
CA LYS A 119 -13.66 -13.71 -7.11
C LYS A 119 -13.67 -13.47 -5.60
N GLU A 120 -12.91 -14.27 -4.87
CA GLU A 120 -12.77 -14.13 -3.42
C GLU A 120 -12.12 -12.79 -3.03
N TRP A 121 -11.14 -12.32 -3.81
CA TRP A 121 -10.54 -11.00 -3.64
C TRP A 121 -11.53 -9.89 -3.97
N LEU A 122 -12.32 -10.02 -5.04
CA LEU A 122 -13.35 -9.03 -5.38
C LEU A 122 -14.39 -8.90 -4.27
N SER A 123 -14.88 -10.03 -3.76
CA SER A 123 -15.82 -10.06 -2.63
C SER A 123 -15.24 -9.42 -1.37
N ASP A 124 -13.98 -9.73 -1.07
CA ASP A 124 -13.25 -9.13 0.06
C ASP A 124 -13.13 -7.61 -0.06
N ARG A 125 -12.74 -7.12 -1.24
CA ARG A 125 -12.54 -5.68 -1.48
C ARG A 125 -13.85 -4.92 -1.52
N GLN A 126 -14.92 -5.49 -2.06
CA GLN A 126 -16.24 -4.88 -2.05
C GLN A 126 -16.76 -4.68 -0.62
N LYS A 127 -16.54 -5.66 0.28
CA LYS A 127 -16.87 -5.52 1.72
C LYS A 127 -16.01 -4.46 2.42
N PHE A 128 -14.75 -4.37 2.04
CA PHE A 128 -13.79 -3.44 2.66
C PHE A 128 -13.96 -1.98 2.20
N ALA A 129 -14.34 -1.77 0.94
CA ALA A 129 -14.52 -0.46 0.33
C ALA A 129 -15.85 -0.43 -0.44
N PRO A 130 -16.99 -0.38 0.27
CA PRO A 130 -18.32 -0.46 -0.35
C PRO A 130 -18.62 0.70 -1.30
N GLN A 131 -17.92 1.83 -1.16
CA GLN A 131 -18.05 3.00 -2.03
C GLN A 131 -17.43 2.82 -3.42
N ILE A 132 -16.57 1.80 -3.62
CA ILE A 132 -15.92 1.53 -4.89
C ILE A 132 -16.65 0.37 -5.58
N THR A 133 -16.89 0.52 -6.88
CA THR A 133 -17.49 -0.54 -7.69
C THR A 133 -16.43 -1.54 -8.13
N PHE A 134 -16.61 -2.82 -7.78
CA PHE A 134 -15.67 -3.90 -8.16
C PHE A 134 -16.15 -4.77 -9.32
N THR A 135 -17.15 -4.34 -10.09
CA THR A 135 -17.62 -5.01 -11.32
C THR A 135 -16.86 -4.48 -12.54
N LYS A 136 -16.51 -5.37 -13.48
CA LYS A 136 -15.84 -4.95 -14.71
C LYS A 136 -16.71 -4.00 -15.53
N ALA A 137 -17.95 -4.38 -15.80
CA ALA A 137 -18.86 -3.64 -16.68
C ALA A 137 -19.05 -2.17 -16.25
N ASP A 138 -19.16 -1.91 -14.94
CA ASP A 138 -19.32 -0.54 -14.44
C ASP A 138 -18.05 0.30 -14.51
N ASN A 139 -16.87 -0.32 -14.50
CA ASN A 139 -15.61 0.41 -14.63
C ASN A 139 -15.19 0.55 -16.10
N GLU A 140 -15.56 -0.41 -16.94
CA GLU A 140 -15.22 -0.44 -18.37
C GLU A 140 -15.84 0.75 -19.13
N LYS A 141 -17.09 1.10 -18.83
CA LYS A 141 -17.77 2.28 -19.38
C LYS A 141 -17.09 3.61 -19.04
N ASP A 142 -16.41 3.66 -17.89
CA ASP A 142 -15.78 4.88 -17.37
C ASP A 142 -14.30 4.98 -17.74
N ILE A 143 -13.72 4.01 -18.46
CA ILE A 143 -12.29 4.01 -18.84
C ILE A 143 -11.86 5.34 -19.47
N PRO A 144 -12.59 5.95 -20.43
CA PRO A 144 -12.18 7.23 -21.01
C PRO A 144 -12.03 8.35 -19.97
N LEU A 145 -12.97 8.43 -19.02
CA LEU A 145 -12.94 9.40 -17.93
C LEU A 145 -11.81 9.12 -16.94
N ILE A 146 -11.60 7.84 -16.60
CA ILE A 146 -10.52 7.42 -15.70
C ILE A 146 -9.15 7.78 -16.31
N VAL A 147 -8.94 7.49 -17.61
CA VAL A 147 -7.71 7.85 -18.32
C VAL A 147 -7.49 9.36 -18.35
N GLN A 148 -8.56 10.15 -18.57
CA GLN A 148 -8.48 11.61 -18.52
C GLN A 148 -8.02 12.09 -17.14
N ARG A 149 -8.55 11.54 -16.05
CA ARG A 149 -8.19 11.93 -14.67
C ARG A 149 -6.76 11.57 -14.29
N ILE A 150 -6.24 10.45 -14.79
CA ILE A 150 -4.88 9.98 -14.51
C ILE A 150 -3.84 10.74 -15.35
N SER A 151 -4.25 11.26 -16.52
CA SER A 151 -3.36 11.96 -17.46
C SER A 151 -3.30 13.47 -17.28
N ALA A 152 -4.14 14.03 -16.41
CA ALA A 152 -4.22 15.47 -16.13
C ALA A 152 -3.25 15.88 -15.02
#